data_AF-A0A154M563-F1
#
_entry.id   AF-A0A154M563-F1
#
_cell.length_a   1.000
_cell.length_b   1.000
_cell.length_c   1.000
_cell.angle_alpha   90.00
_cell.angle_beta   90.00
_cell.angle_gamma   90.00
#
_symmetry.space_group_name_H-M   'P 1'
#
loop_
_entity.id
_entity.type
_entity.pdbx_description
1 polymer ?
#
loop_
_entity_poly.entity_id
_entity_poly.type
_entity_poly.pdbx_seq_one_letter_code
_entity_poly.pdbx_strand_id
1 'polypeptide(L)'
;MEGLAWEIELGTAMAEAIRDGVMGRAHRAGLAARGRVHGQPGFSRAVAQAFADQGPDQAFATASLVLVAEHREHGVIGTVIAFPPPNVTEQYMTHAERMNAAAPEVRKLMLVGIVGLVKVAVLAVAEAHQGSGLGAALLSRVKKIFFSHGYVFVYGQIRPDHAGLAAFYRRQGFEVREPDEGLDLWVVFGIPGGIQPDRGERFFVRTRPREG
;
A
#
# COMPACT_ATOMS: atom_id res chain seq x y z
N MET A 1 19.50 -23.62 -7.80
CA MET A 1 18.70 -23.50 -6.56
C MET A 1 17.36 -22.97 -6.96
N GLU A 2 16.34 -23.72 -6.55
CA GLU A 2 14.98 -23.69 -7.02
C GLU A 2 14.32 -22.31 -6.88
N GLY A 3 13.58 -21.95 -7.93
CA GLY A 3 12.65 -20.83 -7.92
C GLY A 3 11.67 -21.00 -6.78
N LEU A 4 11.73 -20.06 -5.86
CA LEU A 4 10.80 -19.94 -4.75
C LEU A 4 9.39 -19.69 -5.31
N ALA A 5 8.56 -20.72 -5.22
CA ALA A 5 7.14 -20.69 -5.47
C ALA A 5 6.45 -19.73 -4.48
N TRP A 6 6.40 -18.43 -4.82
CA TRP A 6 5.59 -17.43 -4.11
C TRP A 6 4.80 -16.53 -5.05
N GLU A 7 4.45 -17.07 -6.22
CA GLU A 7 3.18 -16.71 -6.86
C GLU A 7 2.06 -17.32 -6.00
N ILE A 8 1.94 -16.87 -4.75
CA ILE A 8 0.73 -17.13 -3.97
C ILE A 8 -0.41 -16.60 -4.82
N GLU A 9 -1.50 -17.36 -4.83
CA GLU A 9 -2.85 -17.05 -5.30
C GLU A 9 -3.42 -15.74 -4.72
N LEU A 10 -2.68 -14.63 -4.83
CA LEU A 10 -3.04 -13.26 -4.49
C LEU A 10 -4.33 -12.88 -5.21
N GLY A 11 -4.65 -13.50 -6.36
CA GLY A 11 -5.96 -13.37 -6.99
C GLY A 11 -7.09 -13.93 -6.12
N THR A 12 -7.01 -15.20 -5.71
CA THR A 12 -8.09 -15.90 -4.98
C THR A 12 -8.23 -15.39 -3.55
N ALA A 13 -7.14 -15.35 -2.79
CA ALA A 13 -7.15 -14.92 -1.40
C ALA A 13 -7.59 -13.45 -1.25
N MET A 14 -7.14 -12.56 -2.16
CA MET A 14 -7.59 -11.18 -2.18
C MET A 14 -9.06 -11.07 -2.59
N ALA A 15 -9.50 -11.84 -3.58
CA ALA A 15 -10.92 -11.87 -3.96
C ALA A 15 -11.83 -12.36 -2.83
N GLU A 16 -11.38 -13.33 -2.03
CA GLU A 16 -12.08 -13.77 -0.82
C GLU A 16 -12.10 -12.67 0.24
N ALA A 17 -10.95 -12.06 0.54
CA ALA A 17 -10.88 -10.97 1.51
C ALA A 17 -11.73 -9.74 1.12
N ILE A 18 -11.92 -9.48 -0.18
CA ILE A 18 -12.86 -8.48 -0.70
C ILE A 18 -14.30 -8.92 -0.44
N ARG A 19 -14.67 -10.15 -0.83
CA ARG A 19 -16.02 -10.70 -0.67
C ARG A 19 -16.46 -10.75 0.79
N ASP A 20 -15.54 -11.13 1.68
CA ASP A 20 -15.78 -11.21 3.13
C ASP A 20 -15.71 -9.85 3.82
N GLY A 21 -15.47 -8.77 3.06
CA GLY A 21 -15.39 -7.41 3.58
C GLY A 21 -14.24 -7.19 4.57
N VAL A 22 -13.20 -8.03 4.51
CA VAL A 22 -11.98 -7.87 5.32
C VAL A 22 -11.17 -6.69 4.78
N MET A 23 -10.98 -6.60 3.46
CA MET A 23 -10.28 -5.48 2.86
C MET A 23 -11.01 -4.16 3.13
N GLY A 24 -10.24 -3.16 3.54
CA GLY A 24 -10.73 -1.83 3.89
C GLY A 24 -11.35 -1.74 5.29
N ARG A 25 -11.42 -2.82 6.07
CA ARG A 25 -12.10 -2.82 7.38
C ARG A 25 -11.48 -1.82 8.35
N ALA A 26 -10.15 -1.78 8.46
CA ALA A 26 -9.49 -0.77 9.31
C ALA A 26 -9.69 0.64 8.76
N HIS A 27 -9.73 0.81 7.44
CA HIS A 27 -9.98 2.12 6.84
C HIS A 27 -11.39 2.63 7.17
N ARG A 28 -12.41 1.77 7.11
CA ARG A 28 -13.78 2.11 7.52
C ARG A 28 -13.84 2.46 9.01
N ALA A 29 -13.14 1.72 9.87
CA ALA A 29 -13.05 2.02 11.30
C ALA A 29 -12.40 3.40 11.55
N GLY A 30 -11.34 3.73 10.80
CA GLY A 30 -10.71 5.05 10.86
C GLY A 30 -11.62 6.18 10.40
N LEU A 31 -12.38 5.97 9.32
CA LEU A 31 -13.33 6.96 8.80
C LEU A 31 -14.58 7.15 9.68
N ALA A 32 -15.00 6.12 10.41
CA ALA A 32 -16.16 6.17 11.30
C ALA A 32 -15.90 6.96 12.59
N ALA A 33 -14.63 7.11 13.00
CA ALA A 33 -14.26 7.89 14.17
C ALA A 33 -14.53 9.39 13.93
N ARG A 34 -15.67 9.88 14.44
CA ARG A 34 -16.01 11.31 14.42
C ARG A 34 -15.15 12.05 15.46
N GLY A 35 -14.26 12.96 15.03
CA GLY A 35 -13.47 13.79 15.95
C GLY A 35 -12.31 14.57 15.30
N ARG A 36 -11.73 15.51 16.07
CA ARG A 36 -10.59 16.35 15.63
C ARG A 36 -9.26 15.57 15.56
N VAL A 37 -9.18 14.39 16.18
CA VAL A 37 -8.06 13.46 16.01
C VAL A 37 -8.37 12.65 14.75
N HIS A 38 -7.67 12.95 13.66
CA HIS A 38 -7.81 12.28 12.37
C HIS A 38 -7.81 10.76 12.53
N GLY A 39 -8.55 10.03 11.67
CA GLY A 39 -8.98 8.63 11.81
C GLY A 39 -7.94 7.54 12.13
N GLN A 40 -6.67 7.90 12.30
CA GLN A 40 -5.57 7.05 12.73
C GLN A 40 -5.89 6.20 13.98
N PRO A 41 -6.45 6.69 15.11
CA PRO A 41 -6.70 5.82 16.27
C PRO A 41 -7.66 4.67 15.97
N GLY A 42 -8.73 4.93 15.21
CA GLY A 42 -9.70 3.91 14.81
C GLY A 42 -9.08 2.89 13.85
N PHE A 43 -8.28 3.37 12.90
CA PHE A 43 -7.52 2.54 11.98
C PHE A 43 -6.51 1.64 12.72
N SER A 44 -5.62 2.23 13.53
CA SER A 44 -4.57 1.50 14.25
C SER A 44 -5.14 0.47 15.22
N ARG A 45 -6.26 0.79 15.90
CA ARG A 45 -6.95 -0.18 16.77
C ARG A 45 -7.46 -1.37 15.99
N ALA A 46 -8.11 -1.15 14.85
CA ALA A 46 -8.64 -2.24 14.02
C ALA A 46 -7.52 -3.14 13.47
N VAL A 47 -6.39 -2.55 13.05
CA VAL A 47 -5.21 -3.33 12.62
C VAL A 47 -4.63 -4.12 13.79
N ALA A 48 -4.41 -3.49 14.94
CA ALA A 48 -3.84 -4.15 16.11
C ALA A 48 -4.73 -5.31 16.61
N GLN A 49 -6.05 -5.14 16.55
CA GLN A 49 -7.00 -6.19 16.91
C GLN A 49 -6.96 -7.35 15.91
N ALA A 50 -7.00 -7.08 14.61
CA ALA A 50 -6.85 -8.13 13.60
C ALA A 50 -5.54 -8.90 13.78
N PHE A 51 -4.45 -8.19 14.07
CA PHE A 51 -3.15 -8.80 14.33
C PHE A 51 -3.15 -9.69 15.57
N ALA A 52 -3.75 -9.25 16.67
CA ALA A 52 -3.80 -10.01 17.91
C ALA A 52 -4.73 -11.23 17.82
N ASP A 53 -5.88 -11.09 17.17
CA ASP A 53 -6.94 -12.10 17.16
C ASP A 53 -6.73 -13.15 16.06
N GLN A 54 -6.21 -12.75 14.90
CA GLN A 54 -6.19 -13.56 13.67
C GLN A 54 -4.80 -13.65 13.02
N GLY A 55 -3.82 -12.88 13.52
CA GLY A 55 -2.44 -12.90 13.02
C GLY A 55 -2.12 -11.88 11.92
N PRO A 56 -0.88 -11.92 11.40
CA PRO A 56 -0.33 -10.89 10.51
C PRO A 56 -1.07 -10.80 9.16
N ASP A 57 -1.36 -11.93 8.53
CA ASP A 57 -2.00 -11.96 7.20
C ASP A 57 -3.34 -11.24 7.21
N GLN A 58 -4.13 -11.48 8.26
CA GLN A 58 -5.40 -10.81 8.45
C GLN A 58 -5.25 -9.31 8.73
N ALA A 59 -4.19 -8.91 9.45
CA ALA A 59 -3.89 -7.51 9.68
C ALA A 59 -3.51 -6.79 8.38
N PHE A 60 -2.72 -7.43 7.51
CA PHE A 60 -2.42 -6.92 6.16
C PHE A 60 -3.69 -6.77 5.33
N ALA A 61 -4.54 -7.81 5.25
CA ALA A 61 -5.80 -7.75 4.51
C ALA A 61 -6.72 -6.63 5.06
N THR A 62 -6.83 -6.53 6.38
CA THR A 62 -7.64 -5.51 7.08
C THR A 62 -7.15 -4.08 6.80
N ALA A 63 -5.83 -3.89 6.69
CA ALA A 63 -5.17 -2.62 6.37
C ALA A 63 -5.07 -2.33 4.87
N SER A 64 -5.51 -3.25 4.01
CA SER A 64 -5.53 -3.05 2.57
C SER A 64 -6.78 -2.28 2.13
N LEU A 65 -6.75 -1.69 0.94
CA LEU A 65 -7.83 -0.86 0.40
C LEU A 65 -8.10 -1.21 -1.06
N VAL A 66 -9.38 -1.41 -1.38
CA VAL A 66 -9.90 -1.43 -2.74
C VAL A 66 -10.89 -0.28 -2.88
N LEU A 67 -10.73 0.54 -3.91
CA LEU A 67 -11.72 1.55 -4.30
C LEU A 67 -12.12 1.30 -5.74
N VAL A 68 -13.42 1.41 -6.01
CA VAL A 68 -13.99 1.30 -7.35
C VAL A 68 -14.59 2.63 -7.78
N ALA A 69 -14.53 2.90 -9.09
CA ALA A 69 -15.32 3.92 -9.74
C ALA A 69 -16.53 3.25 -10.38
N GLU A 70 -17.73 3.62 -9.94
CA GLU A 70 -18.99 3.06 -10.44
C GLU A 70 -19.65 4.05 -11.41
N HIS A 71 -20.13 3.51 -12.52
CA HIS A 71 -20.99 4.16 -13.48
C HIS A 71 -22.40 3.60 -13.35
N ARG A 72 -23.40 4.48 -13.35
CA ARG A 72 -24.81 4.10 -13.15
C ARG A 72 -25.29 3.03 -14.14
N GLU A 73 -24.80 3.06 -15.37
CA GLU A 73 -25.25 2.17 -16.46
C GLU A 73 -24.25 1.05 -16.79
N HIS A 74 -22.97 1.22 -16.42
CA HIS A 74 -21.90 0.30 -16.85
C HIS A 74 -21.26 -0.47 -15.68
N GLY A 75 -21.73 -0.24 -14.45
CA GLY A 75 -21.16 -0.86 -13.26
C GLY A 75 -19.76 -0.33 -12.96
N VAL A 76 -18.84 -1.21 -12.55
CA VAL A 76 -17.47 -0.81 -12.20
C VAL A 76 -16.66 -0.50 -13.46
N ILE A 77 -16.23 0.76 -13.59
CA ILE A 77 -15.47 1.27 -14.74
C ILE A 77 -14.02 1.64 -14.39
N GLY A 78 -13.62 1.48 -13.14
CA GLY A 78 -12.25 1.66 -12.70
C GLY A 78 -12.01 1.16 -11.29
N THR A 79 -10.76 0.85 -10.96
CA THR A 79 -10.37 0.36 -9.64
C THR A 79 -8.96 0.79 -9.28
N VAL A 80 -8.71 0.89 -7.98
CA VAL A 80 -7.37 0.95 -7.40
C VAL A 80 -7.29 -0.02 -6.24
N ILE A 81 -6.21 -0.81 -6.20
CA ILE A 81 -5.90 -1.74 -5.12
C ILE A 81 -4.58 -1.29 -4.50
N ALA A 82 -4.61 -1.05 -3.19
CA ALA A 82 -3.43 -0.68 -2.44
C ALA A 82 -3.35 -1.49 -1.15
N PHE A 83 -2.19 -2.06 -0.84
CA PHE A 83 -1.97 -2.88 0.35
C PHE A 83 -0.59 -2.65 0.97
N PRO A 84 -0.43 -2.81 2.29
CA PRO A 84 0.90 -2.78 2.89
C PRO A 84 1.70 -3.98 2.38
N PRO A 85 2.94 -3.80 1.90
CA PRO A 85 3.69 -4.86 1.22
C PRO A 85 4.28 -5.86 2.24
N PRO A 86 3.74 -7.10 2.35
CA PRO A 86 4.21 -8.07 3.35
C PRO A 86 5.67 -8.47 3.12
N ASN A 87 6.05 -8.71 1.86
CA ASN A 87 7.41 -9.08 1.47
C ASN A 87 8.47 -8.04 1.87
N VAL A 88 8.15 -6.75 1.77
CA VAL A 88 9.07 -5.68 2.21
C VAL A 88 9.22 -5.70 3.72
N THR A 89 8.12 -5.92 4.44
CA THR A 89 8.13 -6.01 5.90
C THR A 89 8.95 -7.21 6.38
N GLU A 90 8.77 -8.37 5.76
CA GLU A 90 9.54 -9.59 6.03
C GLU A 90 11.04 -9.43 5.74
N GLN A 91 11.40 -8.73 4.66
CA GLN A 91 12.79 -8.41 4.35
C GLN A 91 13.45 -7.59 5.47
N TYR A 92 12.74 -6.60 6.01
CA TYR A 92 13.24 -5.78 7.13
C TYR A 92 13.33 -6.57 8.44
N MET A 93 12.36 -7.46 8.70
CA MET A 93 12.42 -8.36 9.86
C MET A 93 13.63 -9.29 9.78
N THR A 94 13.81 -9.95 8.63
CA THR A 94 14.97 -10.82 8.37
C THR A 94 16.28 -10.05 8.51
N HIS A 95 16.33 -8.80 8.04
CA HIS A 95 17.50 -7.94 8.20
C HIS A 95 17.78 -7.62 9.67
N ALA A 96 16.76 -7.28 10.45
CA ALA A 96 16.90 -7.00 11.88
C ALA A 96 17.34 -8.24 12.69
N GLU A 97 16.82 -9.42 12.35
CA GLU A 97 17.24 -10.69 12.95
C GLU A 97 18.73 -10.98 12.68
N ARG A 98 19.21 -10.73 11.46
CA ARG A 98 20.63 -10.85 11.11
C ARG A 98 21.52 -9.85 11.87
N MET A 99 20.95 -8.74 12.34
CA MET A 99 21.62 -7.78 13.21
C MET A 99 21.48 -8.11 14.71
N ASN A 100 20.95 -9.30 15.06
CA ASN A 100 20.69 -9.75 16.43
C ASN A 100 19.70 -8.86 17.20
N ALA A 101 18.74 -8.24 16.51
CA ALA A 101 17.66 -7.51 17.17
C ALA A 101 16.83 -8.45 18.05
N ALA A 102 16.31 -7.95 19.17
CA ALA A 102 15.49 -8.76 20.07
C ALA A 102 14.14 -9.08 19.40
N ALA A 103 13.55 -10.25 19.71
CA ALA A 103 12.26 -10.66 19.13
C ALA A 103 11.13 -9.60 19.25
N PRO A 104 10.99 -8.86 20.37
CA PRO A 104 10.02 -7.76 20.45
C PRO A 104 10.28 -6.61 19.48
N GLU A 105 11.54 -6.35 19.11
CA GLU A 105 11.92 -5.30 18.15
C GLU A 105 11.58 -5.76 16.73
N VAL A 106 11.90 -7.00 16.39
CA VAL A 106 11.53 -7.62 15.11
C VAL A 106 10.00 -7.60 14.92
N ARG A 107 9.24 -7.96 15.96
CA ARG A 107 7.76 -7.92 15.91
C ARG A 107 7.21 -6.50 15.73
N LYS A 108 7.88 -5.46 16.24
CA LYS A 108 7.47 -4.06 16.01
C LYS A 108 7.59 -3.67 14.54
N LEU A 109 8.63 -4.15 13.83
CA LEU A 109 8.81 -3.88 12.40
C LEU A 109 7.62 -4.39 11.58
N MET A 110 7.00 -5.49 12.00
CA MET A 110 5.78 -6.02 11.37
C MET A 110 4.62 -5.01 11.42
N LEU A 111 4.33 -4.49 12.61
CA LEU A 111 3.27 -3.49 12.78
C LEU A 111 3.60 -2.18 12.06
N VAL A 112 4.87 -1.75 12.11
CA VAL A 112 5.36 -0.55 11.39
C VAL A 112 5.18 -0.71 9.89
N GLY A 113 5.52 -1.87 9.32
CA GLY A 113 5.32 -2.18 7.90
C GLY A 113 3.84 -2.12 7.50
N ILE A 114 2.95 -2.68 8.32
CA ILE A 114 1.50 -2.67 8.06
C ILE A 114 0.94 -1.24 8.05
N VAL A 115 1.34 -0.37 8.98
CA VAL A 115 0.71 0.96 9.16
C VAL A 115 1.50 2.15 8.59
N GLY A 116 2.75 1.92 8.17
CA GLY A 116 3.66 2.99 7.73
C GLY A 116 3.84 3.10 6.22
N LEU A 117 3.60 2.01 5.48
CA LEU A 117 3.91 1.88 4.06
C LEU A 117 2.77 1.20 3.30
N VAL A 118 2.38 1.74 2.15
CA VAL A 118 1.42 1.09 1.24
C VAL A 118 1.91 1.09 -0.20
N LYS A 119 1.75 -0.06 -0.88
CA LYS A 119 1.95 -0.22 -2.31
C LYS A 119 0.62 -0.10 -3.06
N VAL A 120 0.54 0.78 -4.06
CA VAL A 120 -0.48 0.77 -5.10
C VAL A 120 -0.09 -0.33 -6.09
N ALA A 121 -0.79 -1.45 -6.02
CA ALA A 121 -0.50 -2.62 -6.83
C ALA A 121 -1.26 -2.60 -8.16
N VAL A 122 -2.49 -2.05 -8.15
CA VAL A 122 -3.34 -1.97 -9.34
C VAL A 122 -3.94 -0.60 -9.43
N LEU A 123 -3.91 -0.01 -10.63
CA LEU A 123 -4.74 1.11 -11.04
C LEU A 123 -5.22 0.84 -12.46
N ALA A 124 -6.53 0.67 -12.62
CA ALA A 124 -7.12 0.37 -13.92
C ALA A 124 -8.37 1.21 -14.14
N VAL A 125 -8.55 1.65 -15.39
CA VAL A 125 -9.76 2.33 -15.86
C VAL A 125 -10.13 1.71 -17.19
N ALA A 126 -11.40 1.34 -17.34
CA ALA A 126 -11.94 0.79 -18.58
C ALA A 126 -11.64 1.73 -19.75
N GLU A 127 -11.21 1.18 -20.88
CA GLU A 127 -10.68 1.94 -22.02
C GLU A 127 -11.60 3.07 -22.48
N ALA A 128 -12.90 2.78 -22.62
CA ALA A 128 -13.93 3.74 -23.00
C ALA A 128 -14.09 4.94 -22.03
N HIS A 129 -13.55 4.83 -20.82
CA HIS A 129 -13.62 5.85 -19.78
C HIS A 129 -12.25 6.45 -19.42
N GLN A 130 -11.19 6.11 -20.16
CA GLN A 130 -9.88 6.73 -19.97
C GLN A 130 -9.89 8.22 -20.39
N GLY A 131 -8.91 8.99 -19.90
CA GLY A 131 -8.82 10.43 -20.17
C GLY A 131 -9.82 11.31 -19.39
N SER A 132 -10.80 10.72 -18.71
CA SER A 132 -11.83 11.43 -17.91
C SER A 132 -11.35 11.88 -16.51
N GLY A 133 -10.12 11.54 -16.12
CA GLY A 133 -9.58 11.86 -14.80
C GLY A 133 -9.91 10.84 -13.69
N LEU A 134 -10.60 9.73 -13.99
CA LEU A 134 -10.95 8.70 -12.99
C LEU A 134 -9.73 8.12 -12.27
N GLY A 135 -8.66 7.79 -12.99
CA GLY A 135 -7.44 7.27 -12.39
C GLY A 135 -6.78 8.26 -11.42
N ALA A 136 -6.81 9.55 -11.76
CA ALA A 136 -6.35 10.63 -10.90
C ALA A 136 -7.21 10.75 -9.63
N ALA A 137 -8.53 10.67 -9.76
CA ALA A 137 -9.46 10.71 -8.64
C ALA A 137 -9.27 9.53 -7.68
N LEU A 138 -9.12 8.31 -8.21
CA LEU A 138 -8.83 7.10 -7.43
C LEU A 138 -7.51 7.23 -6.65
N LEU A 139 -6.41 7.62 -7.29
CA LEU A 139 -5.12 7.84 -6.62
C LEU A 139 -5.18 8.97 -5.58
N SER A 140 -5.90 10.05 -5.87
CA SER A 140 -6.10 11.14 -4.92
C SER A 140 -6.80 10.65 -3.65
N ARG A 141 -7.83 9.82 -3.81
CA ARG A 141 -8.58 9.23 -2.69
C ARG A 141 -7.73 8.27 -1.87
N VAL A 142 -6.92 7.43 -2.52
CA VAL A 142 -5.95 6.53 -1.85
C VAL A 142 -5.00 7.35 -0.97
N LYS A 143 -4.29 8.34 -1.55
CA LYS A 143 -3.36 9.19 -0.78
C LYS A 143 -4.04 9.85 0.42
N LYS A 144 -5.23 10.44 0.21
CA LYS A 144 -5.97 11.11 1.29
C LYS A 144 -6.29 10.15 2.43
N ILE A 145 -6.76 8.94 2.11
CA ILE A 145 -7.11 7.93 3.12
C ILE A 145 -5.87 7.49 3.89
N PHE A 146 -4.83 7.01 3.20
CA PHE A 146 -3.63 6.48 3.85
C PHE A 146 -2.91 7.54 4.69
N PHE A 147 -2.72 8.76 4.17
CA PHE A 147 -2.10 9.83 4.95
C PHE A 147 -2.95 10.28 6.14
N SER A 148 -4.29 10.27 6.03
CA SER A 148 -5.16 10.55 7.18
C SER A 148 -5.11 9.49 8.28
N HIS A 149 -4.63 8.29 7.95
CA HIS A 149 -4.42 7.20 8.91
C HIS A 149 -2.96 7.10 9.39
N GLY A 150 -2.11 8.06 9.02
CA GLY A 150 -0.74 8.16 9.53
C GLY A 150 0.34 7.47 8.70
N TYR A 151 0.00 6.91 7.53
CA TYR A 151 1.01 6.34 6.64
C TYR A 151 2.04 7.40 6.24
N VAL A 152 3.29 6.98 6.12
CA VAL A 152 4.40 7.84 5.71
C VAL A 152 4.60 7.77 4.20
N PHE A 153 4.36 6.60 3.60
CA PHE A 153 4.62 6.32 2.18
C PHE A 153 3.42 5.71 1.46
N VAL A 154 3.15 6.24 0.27
CA VAL A 154 2.35 5.59 -0.77
C VAL A 154 3.25 5.45 -2.00
N TYR A 155 3.47 4.23 -2.48
CA TYR A 155 4.35 3.99 -3.63
C TYR A 155 3.76 2.94 -4.58
N GLY A 156 4.37 2.75 -5.75
CA GLY A 156 4.10 1.64 -6.65
C GLY A 156 5.15 1.58 -7.76
N GLN A 157 4.95 0.71 -8.74
CA GLN A 157 5.91 0.46 -9.81
C GLN A 157 5.32 0.78 -11.19
N ILE A 158 6.16 1.26 -12.09
CA ILE A 158 5.87 1.45 -13.50
C ILE A 158 6.72 0.44 -14.27
N ARG A 159 6.06 -0.45 -15.00
CA ARG A 159 6.72 -1.41 -15.88
C ARG A 159 7.44 -0.71 -17.04
N PRO A 160 8.51 -1.29 -17.61
CA PRO A 160 9.30 -0.65 -18.65
C PRO A 160 8.49 -0.34 -19.92
N ASP A 161 7.56 -1.24 -20.27
CA ASP A 161 6.62 -1.12 -21.40
C ASP A 161 5.54 -0.05 -21.19
N HIS A 162 5.42 0.49 -19.97
CA HIS A 162 4.46 1.53 -19.60
C HIS A 162 5.16 2.84 -19.16
N ALA A 163 6.39 3.08 -19.63
CA ALA A 163 7.18 4.26 -19.25
C ALA A 163 6.46 5.61 -19.44
N GLY A 164 5.51 5.69 -20.38
CA GLY A 164 4.65 6.86 -20.59
C GLY A 164 3.79 7.25 -19.38
N LEU A 165 3.53 6.33 -18.44
CA LEU A 165 2.79 6.61 -17.20
C LEU A 165 3.56 7.49 -16.22
N ALA A 166 4.88 7.65 -16.38
CA ALA A 166 5.68 8.51 -15.51
C ALA A 166 5.13 9.95 -15.48
N ALA A 167 4.74 10.50 -16.63
CA ALA A 167 4.15 11.83 -16.72
C ALA A 167 2.80 11.91 -16.00
N PHE A 168 1.99 10.86 -16.05
CA PHE A 168 0.72 10.78 -15.32
C PHE A 168 0.96 10.83 -13.81
N TYR A 169 1.83 9.97 -13.27
CA TYR A 169 2.11 9.92 -11.83
C TYR A 169 2.74 11.22 -11.30
N ARG A 170 3.65 11.85 -12.07
CA ARG A 170 4.20 13.17 -11.75
C ARG A 170 3.12 14.25 -11.64
N ARG A 171 2.16 14.29 -12.57
CA ARG A 171 1.00 15.21 -12.48
C ARG A 171 0.13 14.93 -11.25
N GLN A 172 0.11 13.69 -10.76
CA GLN A 172 -0.57 13.34 -9.50
C GLN A 172 0.27 13.64 -8.25
N GLY A 173 1.41 14.31 -8.39
CA GLY A 173 2.27 14.74 -7.29
C GLY A 173 3.18 13.65 -6.73
N PHE A 174 3.31 12.51 -7.40
CA PHE A 174 4.32 11.51 -7.07
C PHE A 174 5.68 11.94 -7.62
N GLU A 175 6.72 11.67 -6.86
CA GLU A 175 8.08 11.57 -7.39
C GLU A 175 8.17 10.27 -8.19
N VAL A 176 8.75 10.31 -9.39
CA VAL A 176 8.99 9.12 -10.20
C VAL A 176 10.49 8.98 -10.40
N ARG A 177 11.02 7.86 -9.92
CA ARG A 177 12.42 7.50 -9.91
C ARG A 177 12.93 7.15 -11.30
N GLU A 178 14.25 7.13 -11.45
CA GLU A 178 14.88 6.57 -12.64
C GLU A 178 14.75 5.03 -12.67
N PRO A 179 14.93 4.39 -13.84
CA PRO A 179 14.88 2.94 -13.93
C PRO A 179 15.94 2.34 -13.01
N ASP A 180 15.60 1.22 -12.36
CA ASP A 180 16.50 0.50 -11.45
C ASP A 180 16.90 1.29 -10.18
N GLU A 181 16.40 2.52 -9.99
CA GLU A 181 16.64 3.31 -8.78
C GLU A 181 15.71 2.86 -7.64
N GLY A 182 16.31 2.41 -6.54
CA GLY A 182 15.60 1.93 -5.36
C GLY A 182 14.92 3.02 -4.52
N LEU A 183 14.16 2.58 -3.52
CA LEU A 183 13.58 3.45 -2.48
C LEU A 183 14.22 3.17 -1.12
N ASP A 184 14.71 4.22 -0.47
CA ASP A 184 15.12 4.19 0.94
C ASP A 184 13.86 4.22 1.84
N LEU A 185 13.75 3.26 2.75
CA LEU A 185 12.63 3.14 3.69
C LEU A 185 13.05 3.34 5.15
N TRP A 186 14.21 3.96 5.40
CA TRP A 186 14.67 4.36 6.74
C TRP A 186 13.59 5.11 7.52
N VAL A 187 12.92 6.05 6.87
CA VAL A 187 11.86 6.88 7.44
C VAL A 187 10.60 6.10 7.85
N VAL A 188 10.44 4.87 7.38
CA VAL A 188 9.38 3.95 7.81
C VAL A 188 9.89 3.05 8.93
N PHE A 189 11.01 2.35 8.70
CA PHE A 189 11.45 1.25 9.56
C PHE A 189 12.47 1.64 10.64
N GLY A 190 13.08 2.82 10.54
CA GLY A 190 14.10 3.32 11.47
C GLY A 190 15.44 2.59 11.44
N ILE A 191 15.67 1.74 10.44
CA ILE A 191 16.92 1.01 10.21
C ILE A 191 17.34 1.11 8.74
N PRO A 192 18.66 0.99 8.41
CA PRO A 192 19.12 1.16 7.05
C PRO A 192 18.54 0.08 6.15
N GLY A 193 18.11 0.47 4.95
CA GLY A 193 17.63 -0.47 3.95
C GLY A 193 16.80 0.21 2.88
N GLY A 194 16.47 -0.54 1.85
CA GLY A 194 15.58 -0.10 0.81
C GLY A 194 15.07 -1.25 -0.03
N ILE A 195 14.18 -0.92 -0.96
CA ILE A 195 13.67 -1.86 -1.96
C ILE A 195 14.18 -1.47 -3.33
N GLN A 196 14.42 -2.48 -4.17
CA GLN A 196 14.79 -2.28 -5.57
C GLN A 196 13.59 -2.62 -6.46
N PRO A 197 13.40 -1.89 -7.57
CA PRO A 197 12.40 -2.27 -8.54
C PRO A 197 12.91 -3.46 -9.38
N ASP A 198 12.03 -4.13 -10.11
CA ASP A 198 12.47 -5.12 -11.08
C ASP A 198 13.21 -4.44 -12.24
N ARG A 199 13.96 -5.22 -13.03
CA ARG A 199 14.83 -4.68 -14.08
C ARG A 199 14.07 -3.77 -15.06
N GLY A 200 14.53 -2.53 -15.17
CA GLY A 200 13.98 -1.48 -16.03
C GLY A 200 12.70 -0.83 -15.50
N GLU A 201 12.16 -1.31 -14.38
CA GLU A 201 11.01 -0.68 -13.73
C GLU A 201 11.42 0.60 -13.00
N ARG A 202 10.42 1.46 -12.77
CA ARG A 202 10.58 2.69 -12.00
C ARG A 202 9.64 2.67 -10.81
N PHE A 203 10.11 3.13 -9.66
CA PHE A 203 9.20 3.47 -8.58
C PHE A 203 8.51 4.82 -8.82
N PHE A 204 7.24 4.90 -8.46
CA PHE A 204 6.58 6.17 -8.14
C PHE A 204 6.30 6.21 -6.64
N VAL A 205 6.55 7.34 -6.00
CA VAL A 205 6.46 7.48 -4.54
C VAL A 205 5.92 8.83 -4.13
N ARG A 206 5.10 8.84 -3.07
CA ARG A 206 4.64 10.02 -2.39
C ARG A 206 4.85 9.83 -0.90
N THR A 207 5.56 10.76 -0.31
CA THR A 207 5.68 10.89 1.15
C THR A 207 4.60 11.81 1.71
N ARG A 208 4.20 11.56 2.95
CA ARG A 208 3.31 12.47 3.69
C ARG A 208 3.96 13.86 3.70
N PRO A 209 3.23 14.94 3.35
CA PRO A 209 3.74 16.29 3.50
C PRO A 209 4.16 16.51 4.96
N ARG A 210 5.34 17.09 5.19
CA ARG A 210 5.68 17.58 6.53
C ARG A 210 4.68 18.67 6.88
N GLU A 211 3.99 18.53 8.01
CA GLU A 211 3.25 19.64 8.60
C GLU A 211 4.30 20.69 9.00
N GLY A 212 4.21 21.87 8.39
CA GLY A 212 5.09 23.00 8.67
C GLY A 212 4.66 23.76 9.91
#